data_AF-A0AAW9MYP8-F1
#
_entry.id   AF-A0AAW9MYP8-F1
#
_cell.length_a   1.000
_cell.length_b   1.000
_cell.length_c   1.000
_cell.angle_alpha   90.00
_cell.angle_beta   90.00
_cell.angle_gamma   90.00
#
_symmetry.space_group_name_H-M   'P 1'
#
loop_
_entity.id
_entity.type
_entity.pdbx_description
1 polymer ?
#
loop_
_entity_poly.entity_id
_entity_poly.type
_entity_poly.pdbx_seq_one_letter_code
_entity_poly.pdbx_strand_id
1 'polypeptide(L)' 'MYNAGLAVFNLLPFPPLDGSKVILSFFPKNTQDYILRNEKFLYTILLILIFTGTISKVIQPITSKIIIFFINIVS' A
#
# COMPACT_ATOMS: atom_id res chain seq x y z
N MET A 1 -10.38 8.29 -10.67
CA MET A 1 -10.27 6.86 -10.27
C MET A 1 -8.82 6.39 -10.19
N TYR A 2 -8.00 6.58 -11.22
CA TYR A 2 -6.60 6.10 -11.25
C TYR A 2 -5.72 6.64 -10.09
N ASN A 3 -5.73 7.96 -9.85
CA ASN A 3 -4.95 8.57 -8.77
C ASN A 3 -5.36 8.07 -7.37
N ALA A 4 -6.66 7.79 -7.16
CA ALA A 4 -7.13 7.22 -5.89
C ALA A 4 -6.61 5.79 -5.70
N GLY A 5 -6.57 4.99 -6.77
CA GLY A 5 -5.97 3.66 -6.74
C GLY A 5 -4.47 3.69 -6.43
N LEU A 6 -3.72 4.62 -7.05
CA LEU A 6 -2.30 4.83 -6.74
C LEU A 6 -2.07 5.33 -5.31
N ALA A 7 -2.93 6.21 -4.80
CA ALA A 7 -2.86 6.68 -3.42
C ALA A 7 -3.06 5.53 -2.43
N VAL A 8 -4.05 4.67 -2.66
CA VAL A 8 -4.29 3.47 -1.83
C VAL A 8 -3.14 2.47 -1.97
N PHE A 9 -2.59 2.29 -3.18
CA PHE A 9 -1.42 1.43 -3.42
C PHE A 9 -0.21 1.91 -2.60
N ASN A 10 0.10 3.21 -2.63
CA ASN A 10 1.23 3.78 -1.90
C ASN A 10 1.09 3.70 -0.37
N LEU A 11 -0.11 3.48 0.16
CA LEU A 11 -0.36 3.28 1.59
C LEU A 11 -0.13 1.83 2.05
N LEU A 12 0.14 0.89 1.13
CA LEU A 12 0.45 -0.48 1.51
C LEU A 12 1.77 -0.54 2.30
N PRO A 13 1.84 -1.35 3.38
CA PRO A 13 3.03 -1.47 4.21
C PRO A 13 4.10 -2.39 3.57
N PHE A 14 4.37 -2.22 2.28
CA PHE A 14 5.38 -2.96 1.53
C PHE A 14 6.45 -1.99 1.01
N PRO A 15 7.72 -2.10 1.44
CA PRO A 15 8.82 -1.39 0.79
C PRO A 15 8.89 -1.75 -0.71
N PRO A 16 9.25 -0.81 -1.60
CA PRO A 16 9.77 0.54 -1.35
C PRO A 16 8.70 1.65 -1.29
N LEU A 17 7.41 1.31 -1.18
CA LEU A 17 6.30 2.27 -1.29
C LEU A 17 6.42 3.41 -0.28
N ASP A 18 6.05 4.62 -0.68
CA ASP A 18 6.28 5.81 0.17
C ASP A 18 5.52 5.76 1.49
N GLY A 19 4.26 5.31 1.47
CA GLY A 19 3.47 5.14 2.70
C GLY A 19 3.99 4.03 3.60
N SER A 20 4.73 3.06 3.07
CA SER A 20 5.38 2.03 3.90
C SER A 20 6.42 2.65 4.83
N LYS A 21 7.14 3.69 4.42
CA LYS A 21 8.13 4.40 5.27
C LYS A 21 7.46 5.16 6.41
N VAL A 22 6.31 5.77 6.13
CA VAL A 22 5.48 6.42 7.15
C VAL A 22 5.01 5.39 8.18
N ILE A 23 4.47 4.26 7.72
CA ILE A 23 4.02 3.17 8.59
C ILE A 23 5.20 2.61 9.42
N LEU A 24 6.36 2.39 8.79
CA LEU A 24 7.58 1.90 9.43
C LEU A 24 8.08 2.81 10.55
N SER A 25 7.91 4.12 10.41
CA SER A 25 8.34 5.08 11.44
C SER A 25 7.63 4.89 12.79
N PHE A 26 6.46 4.25 12.79
CA PHE A 26 5.72 3.91 14.02
C PHE A 26 6.20 2.61 14.68
N PHE A 27 7.04 1.81 14.02
CA PHE A 27 7.55 0.56 14.57
C PHE A 27 8.84 0.76 15.39
N PRO A 28 9.15 -0.15 16.33
CA PRO A 28 10.45 -0.16 17.01
C PRO A 28 11.62 -0.32 16.03
N LYS A 29 12.79 0.24 16.37
CA LYS A 29 14.01 0.20 15.53
C LYS A 29 14.36 -1.20 15.03
N ASN A 30 14.21 -2.23 15.87
CA ASN A 30 14.51 -3.61 15.50
C ASN A 30 13.66 -4.11 14.32
N THR A 31 12.38 -3.72 14.28
CA THR A 31 11.47 -4.08 13.19
C THR A 31 11.77 -3.27 11.93
N GLN A 32 12.08 -1.98 12.08
CA GLN A 32 12.52 -1.14 10.96
C GLN A 32 13.77 -1.74 10.30
N ASP A 33 14.77 -2.06 11.10
CA ASP A 33 16.01 -2.70 10.64
C ASP A 33 15.76 -4.04 9.96
N TYR A 34 14.88 -4.88 10.51
CA TYR A 34 14.52 -6.14 9.88
C TYR A 34 13.89 -5.91 8.50
N ILE A 35 12.96 -4.96 8.40
CA ILE A 35 12.25 -4.68 7.15
C ILE A 35 13.19 -4.08 6.10
N LEU A 36 14.07 -3.16 6.50
CA LEU A 36 15.08 -2.57 5.61
C LEU A 36 16.10 -3.62 5.12
N ARG A 37 16.57 -4.51 6.00
CA ARG A 37 17.47 -5.61 5.59
C ARG A 37 16.80 -6.58 4.61
N ASN A 38 15.49 -6.76 4.72
CA ASN A 38 14.69 -7.65 3.87
C ASN A 38 13.94 -6.92 2.75
N GLU A 39 14.27 -5.65 2.46
CA GLU A 39 13.55 -4.82 1.49
C GLU A 39 13.49 -5.46 0.09
N LYS A 40 14.58 -6.06 -0.38
CA LYS A 40 14.62 -6.76 -1.69
C LYS A 40 13.65 -7.94 -1.76
N PHE A 41 13.50 -8.68 -0.65
CA PHE A 41 12.59 -9.81 -0.57
C PHE A 41 11.14 -9.33 -0.58
N LEU A 42 10.83 -8.29 0.22
CA LEU A 42 9.50 -7.67 0.26
C LEU A 42 9.10 -7.05 -1.09
N TYR A 43 10.05 -6.42 -1.78
CA TYR A 43 9.84 -5.90 -3.13
C TYR A 43 9.51 -7.02 -4.13
N THR A 44 10.22 -8.14 -4.06
CA THR A 44 9.93 -9.31 -4.91
C THR A 44 8.52 -9.85 -4.66
N ILE A 45 8.12 -9.95 -3.39
CA ILE A 45 6.76 -10.35 -3.02
C ILE A 45 5.72 -9.38 -3.58
N LEU A 46 5.97 -8.07 -3.45
CA LEU A 46 5.08 -7.03 -3.98
C LEU A 46 4.88 -7.22 -5.50
N LEU A 47 5.94 -7.44 -6.27
CA LEU A 47 5.84 -7.71 -7.71
C LEU A 47 4.99 -8.94 -7.99
N ILE A 48 5.22 -10.06 -7.30
CA ILE A 48 4.44 -11.29 -7.46
C ILE A 48 2.95 -11.01 -7.16
N LEU A 49 2.65 -10.27 -6.10
CA LEU A 49 1.26 -9.91 -5.74
C LEU A 49 0.59 -9.01 -6.80
N ILE A 50 1.36 -8.15 -7.47
CA ILE A 50 0.87 -7.34 -8.58
C ILE A 50 0.57 -8.23 -9.80
N PHE A 51 1.52 -9.08 -10.20
CA PHE A 51 1.37 -9.96 -11.36
C PHE A 51 0.23 -10.97 -11.19
N THR A 52 0.02 -11.48 -9.98
CA THR A 52 -1.10 -12.38 -9.66
C THR A 52 -2.45 -11.67 -9.59
N GLY A 53 -2.48 -10.34 -9.65
CA GLY A 53 -3.70 -9.53 -9.51
C GLY A 53 -4.25 -9.49 -8.07
N THR A 54 -3.51 -10.02 -7.09
CA THR A 54 -3.91 -10.03 -5.68
C THR A 54 -4.03 -8.62 -5.14
N ILE A 55 -3.09 -7.74 -5.51
CA ILE A 55 -3.13 -6.31 -5.15
C ILE A 55 -4.42 -5.66 -5.63
N SER A 56 -4.81 -5.89 -6.89
CA SER A 56 -6.03 -5.31 -7.45
C SER A 56 -7.29 -5.73 -6.69
N LYS A 57 -7.38 -7.00 -6.28
CA LYS A 57 -8.51 -7.52 -5.48
C LYS A 57 -8.64 -6.84 -4.11
N VAL A 58 -7.52 -6.44 -3.51
CA VAL A 58 -7.50 -5.75 -2.21
C VAL A 58 -7.76 -4.24 -2.38
N ILE A 59 -7.12 -3.60 -3.37
CA ILE A 59 -7.16 -2.15 -3.56
C ILE A 59 -8.52 -1.67 -4.10
N GLN A 60 -9.12 -2.42 -5.03
CA GLN A 60 -10.34 -2.00 -5.70
C GLN A 60 -11.53 -1.73 -4.77
N PRO A 61 -11.87 -2.61 -3.80
CA PRO A 61 -12.96 -2.32 -2.86
C PRO A 61 -12.66 -1.12 -1.95
N ILE A 62 -11.40 -0.95 -1.53
CA ILE A 62 -10.96 0.18 -0.69
C ILE A 62 -11.10 1.49 -1.45
N THR A 63 -10.57 1.53 -2.68
CA THR A 63 -10.62 2.71 -3.56
C THR A 63 -12.06 3.10 -3.87
N SER A 64 -12.91 2.11 -4.14
CA SER A 64 -14.33 2.35 -4.44
C SER A 64 -15.07 2.93 -3.26
N LYS A 65 -14.86 2.40 -2.04
CA LYS A 65 -15.46 2.94 -0.81
C LYS A 65 -15.02 4.38 -0.54
N ILE A 66 -13.72 4.67 -0.71
CA ILE A 66 -13.19 6.02 -0.52
C ILE A 66 -13.86 6.99 -1.51
N ILE A 67 -13.91 6.64 -2.80
CA ILE A 67 -14.52 7.49 -3.82
C ILE A 67 -15.99 7.74 -3.53
N ILE A 68 -16.76 6.69 -3.20
CA ILE A 68 -18.19 6.80 -2.87
C ILE A 68 -18.39 7.69 -1.64
N PHE A 69 -17.57 7.53 -0.60
CA PHE A 69 -17.61 8.38 0.59
C PHE A 69 -17.41 9.86 0.25
N PHE A 70 -16.41 10.19 -0.57
CA PHE A 70 -16.17 11.56 -1.02
C PHE A 70 -17.34 12.10 -1.86
N ILE A 71 -17.91 11.30 -2.77
CA ILE A 71 -19.08 11.70 -3.57
C ILE A 71 -20.27 12.04 -2.65
N ASN A 72 -20.53 11.21 -1.64
CA ASN A 72 -21.62 11.41 -0.69
C ASN A 72 -21.45 12.65 0.22
N ILE A 73 -20.23 13.15 0.39
CA ILE A 73 -19.97 14.37 1.16
C ILE A 73 -20.19 15.63 0.32
N VAL A 74 -19.87 15.56 -0.97
CA VAL A 74 -19.90 16.71 -1.89
C VAL A 74 -21.29 16.91 -2.50
N SER A 75 -22.08 15.83 -2.61
CA SER A 75 -23.45 15.84 -3.13
C SER A 75 -24.44 16.14 -2.02
#